data_AF-A0A388TII1-F1
#
_entry.id   AF-A0A388TII1-F1
#
_cell.length_a   1.000
_cell.length_b   1.000
_cell.length_c   1.000
_cell.angle_alpha   90.00
_cell.angle_beta   90.00
_cell.angle_gamma   90.00
#
_symmetry.space_group_name_H-M   'P 1'
#
loop_
_entity.id
_entity.type
_entity.pdbx_description
1 polymer ?
#
loop_
_entity_poly.entity_id
_entity_poly.type
_entity_poly.pdbx_seq_one_letter_code
_entity_poly.pdbx_strand_id
1 'polypeptide(L)'
;MVVVNVGTAYQLARSVQTRLPLTERVVTVSGEFANPGNYLVRIGTLYQDVVQLPANFATKDYRVVSGGPMMGFAVAALDVPVTKGTSGIILLRSQIFTETNCLRCARCVDICPLGLLPYRDRGLADCMECGLCAFVCPAHKYLVQKVRADKLTRQKN
;
A
#
# COMPACT_ATOMS: atom_id res chain seq x y z
N MET A 1 16.90 -9.94 -17.21
CA MET A 1 15.81 -9.08 -17.71
C MET A 1 15.66 -7.90 -16.76
N VAL A 2 15.62 -6.67 -17.25
CA VAL A 2 15.38 -5.48 -16.42
C VAL A 2 13.92 -5.09 -16.55
N VAL A 3 13.22 -4.93 -15.43
CA VAL A 3 11.82 -4.50 -15.40
C VAL A 3 11.79 -3.02 -15.01
N VAL A 4 11.14 -2.18 -15.82
CA VAL A 4 11.07 -0.74 -15.60
C VAL A 4 9.61 -0.32 -15.50
N ASN A 5 9.25 0.33 -14.37
CA ASN A 5 7.92 0.93 -14.21
C ASN A 5 7.72 2.06 -15.23
N VAL A 6 6.51 2.17 -15.79
CA VAL A 6 6.18 3.20 -16.80
C VAL A 6 6.47 4.62 -16.32
N GLY A 7 6.21 4.94 -15.05
CA GLY A 7 6.52 6.25 -14.47
C GLY A 7 8.02 6.53 -14.39
N THR A 8 8.83 5.48 -14.18
CA THR A 8 10.29 5.58 -14.22
C THR A 8 10.78 5.82 -15.65
N ALA A 9 10.26 5.08 -16.63
CA ALA A 9 10.60 5.28 -18.04
C ALA A 9 10.25 6.70 -18.52
N TYR A 10 9.05 7.19 -18.17
CA TYR A 10 8.62 8.56 -18.45
C TYR A 10 9.56 9.60 -17.83
N GLN A 11 9.89 9.44 -16.54
CA GLN A 11 10.77 10.39 -15.85
C GLN A 11 12.18 10.40 -16.44
N LEU A 12 12.72 9.24 -16.84
CA LEU A 12 14.03 9.17 -17.51
C LEU A 12 14.03 9.97 -18.81
N ALA A 13 13.04 9.77 -19.68
CA ALA A 13 12.92 10.52 -20.93
C ALA A 13 12.82 12.03 -20.68
N ARG A 14 11.98 12.43 -19.73
CA ARG A 14 11.81 13.84 -19.33
C ARG A 14 13.09 14.44 -18.76
N SER A 15 13.82 13.72 -17.90
CA SER A 15 15.05 14.21 -17.29
C SER A 15 16.16 14.40 -18.33
N VAL A 16 16.25 13.55 -19.36
CA VAL A 16 17.18 13.74 -20.48
C VAL A 16 16.86 15.02 -21.26
N GLN A 17 15.58 15.30 -21.51
CA GLN A 17 15.16 16.47 -22.29
C GLN A 17 15.26 17.79 -21.49
N THR A 18 14.89 17.77 -20.21
CA THR A 18 14.73 18.98 -19.39
C THR A 18 15.91 19.24 -18.45
N ARG A 19 16.78 18.24 -18.23
CA ARG A 19 17.82 18.23 -17.18
C ARG A 19 17.29 18.40 -15.75
N LEU A 20 15.99 18.27 -15.55
CA LEU A 20 15.38 18.34 -14.22
C LEU A 20 15.33 16.94 -13.58
N PRO A 21 15.58 16.84 -12.26
CA PRO A 21 15.36 15.60 -11.52
C PRO A 21 13.86 15.30 -11.36
N LEU A 22 13.51 14.24 -10.63
CA LEU A 22 12.13 13.94 -10.26
C LEU A 22 11.60 15.00 -9.29
N THR A 23 10.94 16.02 -9.82
CA THR A 23 10.31 17.10 -9.04
C THR A 23 8.82 16.88 -8.81
N GLU A 24 8.19 16.06 -9.65
CA GLU A 24 6.76 15.77 -9.60
C GLU A 24 6.48 14.37 -10.14
N ARG A 25 5.37 13.78 -9.73
CA ARG A 25 4.94 12.45 -10.16
C ARG A 25 3.42 12.41 -10.27
N VAL A 26 2.94 11.56 -11.16
CA VAL A 26 1.51 11.20 -11.21
C VAL A 26 1.16 10.34 -9.98
N VAL A 27 0.18 10.80 -9.21
CA VAL A 27 -0.39 10.11 -8.05
C VAL A 27 -1.86 9.82 -8.33
N THR A 28 -2.26 8.57 -8.19
CA THR A 28 -3.66 8.15 -8.33
C THR A 28 -4.40 8.32 -7.01
N VAL A 29 -5.40 9.18 -6.96
CA VAL A 29 -6.32 9.36 -5.82
C VAL A 29 -7.59 8.57 -6.11
N SER A 30 -7.96 7.63 -5.24
CA SER A 30 -9.13 6.76 -5.45
C SER A 30 -9.81 6.32 -4.15
N GLY A 31 -11.02 5.77 -4.25
CA GLY A 31 -11.85 5.42 -3.09
C GLY A 31 -12.95 6.46 -2.84
N GLU A 32 -13.38 6.62 -1.59
CA GLU A 32 -14.52 7.49 -1.21
C GLU A 32 -14.17 9.00 -1.18
N PHE A 33 -13.35 9.47 -2.12
CA PHE A 33 -13.01 10.89 -2.29
C PHE A 33 -14.05 11.63 -3.13
N ALA A 34 -14.18 12.94 -2.91
CA ALA A 34 -15.02 13.80 -3.75
C ALA A 34 -14.53 13.85 -5.21
N ASN A 35 -13.21 13.88 -5.41
CA ASN A 35 -12.58 14.01 -6.71
C ASN A 35 -11.51 12.91 -6.90
N PRO A 36 -11.88 11.67 -7.24
CA PRO A 36 -10.92 10.62 -7.60
C PRO A 36 -10.33 10.90 -8.99
N GLY A 37 -9.05 10.60 -9.18
CA GLY A 37 -8.36 10.89 -10.43
C GLY A 37 -6.86 10.71 -10.37
N ASN A 38 -6.18 11.00 -11.48
CA ASN A 38 -4.73 11.02 -11.56
C ASN A 38 -4.23 12.46 -11.56
N TYR A 39 -3.41 12.80 -10.58
CA TYR A 39 -2.92 14.16 -10.38
C TYR A 39 -1.40 14.21 -10.57
N LEU A 40 -0.91 15.21 -11.30
CA LEU A 40 0.51 15.52 -11.33
C LEU A 40 0.86 16.36 -10.09
N VAL A 41 1.57 15.76 -9.15
CA VAL A 41 1.81 16.35 -7.83
C VAL A 41 3.31 16.54 -7.62
N ARG A 42 3.70 17.66 -7.01
CA ARG A 42 5.10 17.90 -6.63
C ARG A 42 5.52 16.97 -5.50
N ILE A 43 6.76 16.50 -5.56
CA ILE A 43 7.37 15.77 -4.45
C ILE A 43 7.44 16.74 -3.25
N GLY A 44 6.98 16.28 -2.08
CA GLY A 44 6.90 17.07 -0.86
C GLY A 44 5.51 17.64 -0.54
N THR A 45 4.58 17.69 -1.50
CA THR A 45 3.19 18.12 -1.23
C THR A 45 2.53 17.18 -0.21
N LEU A 46 1.84 17.71 0.80
CA LEU A 46 1.23 16.90 1.84
C LEU A 46 0.01 16.16 1.31
N TYR A 47 -0.31 14.99 1.85
CA TYR A 47 -1.45 14.20 1.39
C TYR A 47 -2.74 14.99 1.54
N GLN A 48 -2.92 15.71 2.65
CA GLN A 48 -4.07 16.60 2.86
C GLN A 48 -4.25 17.68 1.77
N ASP A 49 -3.17 18.12 1.13
CA ASP A 49 -3.24 19.14 0.07
C ASP A 49 -3.57 18.50 -1.30
N VAL A 50 -3.21 17.22 -1.47
CA VAL A 50 -3.56 16.43 -2.66
C VAL A 50 -5.00 15.97 -2.60
N VAL A 51 -5.43 15.52 -1.42
CA VAL A 51 -6.74 14.90 -1.25
C VAL A 51 -7.76 15.90 -0.72
N GLN A 52 -8.78 16.20 -1.53
CA GLN A 52 -9.93 16.97 -1.09
C GLN A 52 -10.89 16.06 -0.34
N LEU A 53 -10.61 15.85 0.96
CA LEU A 53 -11.41 14.99 1.80
C LEU A 53 -12.84 15.52 1.98
N PRO A 54 -13.83 14.63 2.17
CA PRO A 54 -15.18 15.04 2.54
C PRO A 54 -15.16 15.90 3.81
N ALA A 55 -16.02 16.92 3.90
CA ALA A 55 -16.10 17.81 5.05
C ALA A 55 -16.38 17.08 6.39
N ASN A 56 -17.01 15.91 6.32
CA ASN A 56 -17.31 15.04 7.46
C ASN A 56 -16.28 13.90 7.66
N PHE A 57 -15.06 14.04 7.13
CA PHE A 57 -14.02 13.02 7.29
C PHE A 57 -13.68 12.82 8.77
N ALA A 58 -13.92 11.61 9.26
CA ALA A 58 -13.51 11.16 10.58
C ALA A 58 -12.55 9.99 10.44
N THR A 59 -11.37 10.09 11.07
CA THR A 59 -10.31 9.08 11.04
C THR A 59 -10.72 7.71 11.61
N LYS A 60 -11.81 7.66 12.39
CA LYS A 60 -12.41 6.41 12.88
C LYS A 60 -13.13 5.63 11.78
N ASP A 61 -13.77 6.34 10.84
CA ASP A 61 -14.67 5.75 9.83
C ASP A 61 -13.91 5.44 8.53
N TYR A 62 -12.74 6.05 8.35
CA TYR A 62 -11.93 5.91 7.14
C TYR A 62 -10.45 5.68 7.44
N ARG A 63 -9.79 4.97 6.53
CA ARG A 63 -8.35 4.72 6.49
C ARG A 63 -7.80 5.29 5.19
N VAL A 64 -6.70 6.04 5.28
CA VAL A 64 -5.95 6.47 4.09
C VAL A 64 -4.78 5.51 3.88
N VAL A 65 -4.70 4.92 2.69
CA VAL A 65 -3.66 3.98 2.27
C VAL A 65 -2.74 4.65 1.27
N SER A 66 -1.43 4.64 1.57
CA SER A 66 -0.40 5.03 0.63
C SER A 66 -0.02 3.86 -0.27
N GLY A 67 -0.07 4.05 -1.58
CA GLY A 67 0.26 3.05 -2.59
C GLY A 67 -0.97 2.42 -3.23
N GLY A 68 -0.88 1.12 -3.54
CA GLY A 68 -1.99 0.35 -4.11
C GLY A 68 -2.84 -0.37 -3.05
N PRO A 69 -4.00 -0.94 -3.43
CA PRO A 69 -4.91 -1.60 -2.49
C PRO A 69 -4.32 -2.85 -1.83
N MET A 70 -3.31 -3.46 -2.45
CA MET A 70 -2.70 -4.71 -2.00
C MET A 70 -1.43 -4.47 -1.18
N MET A 71 -0.41 -3.89 -1.81
CA MET A 71 0.91 -3.67 -1.18
C MET A 71 1.02 -2.35 -0.41
N GLY A 72 -0.03 -1.50 -0.44
CA GLY A 72 -0.03 -0.25 0.29
C GLY A 72 0.02 -0.43 1.81
N PHE A 73 0.17 0.69 2.50
CA PHE A 73 0.11 0.74 3.96
C PHE A 73 -0.76 1.91 4.42
N ALA A 74 -1.48 1.71 5.52
CA ALA A 74 -2.26 2.77 6.12
C ALA A 74 -1.35 3.83 6.74
N VAL A 75 -1.62 5.10 6.46
CA VAL A 75 -0.94 6.23 7.10
C VAL A 75 -1.73 6.67 8.34
N ALA A 76 -1.01 7.04 9.40
CA ALA A 76 -1.63 7.49 10.65
C ALA A 76 -2.13 8.94 10.59
N ALA A 77 -1.50 9.76 9.73
CA ALA A 77 -1.78 11.17 9.57
C ALA A 77 -1.66 11.58 8.09
N LEU A 78 -2.20 12.76 7.76
CA LEU A 78 -2.30 13.29 6.40
C LEU A 78 -1.30 14.41 6.09
N ASP A 79 -0.55 14.83 7.11
CA ASP A 79 0.62 15.72 7.03
C ASP A 79 1.88 14.98 6.56
N VAL A 80 1.70 13.84 5.90
CA VAL A 80 2.77 13.07 5.27
C VAL A 80 2.99 13.56 3.83
N PRO A 81 4.26 13.72 3.39
CA PRO A 81 4.54 14.23 2.06
C PRO A 81 4.42 13.14 0.98
N VAL A 82 4.04 13.55 -0.22
CA VAL A 82 4.22 12.77 -1.45
C VAL A 82 5.71 12.56 -1.70
N THR A 83 6.11 11.30 -1.82
CA THR A 83 7.49 10.90 -2.07
C THR A 83 7.64 10.24 -3.44
N LYS A 84 8.88 9.92 -3.85
CA LYS A 84 9.13 9.17 -5.09
C LYS A 84 8.39 7.83 -5.18
N GLY A 85 8.06 7.24 -4.02
CA GLY A 85 7.36 5.96 -3.90
C GLY A 85 5.84 6.10 -3.82
N THR A 86 5.31 7.31 -3.69
CA THR A 86 3.87 7.55 -3.64
C THR A 86 3.29 7.42 -5.05
N SER A 87 2.74 6.24 -5.37
CA SER A 87 2.05 5.99 -6.64
C SER A 87 0.55 6.25 -6.56
N GLY A 88 -0.03 6.21 -5.35
CA GLY A 88 -1.45 6.42 -5.15
C GLY A 88 -1.80 6.70 -3.69
N ILE A 89 -2.98 7.27 -3.50
CA ILE A 89 -3.59 7.56 -2.21
C ILE A 89 -5.02 7.00 -2.28
N ILE A 90 -5.35 6.07 -1.40
CA ILE A 90 -6.64 5.38 -1.42
C ILE A 90 -7.39 5.65 -0.12
N LEU A 91 -8.63 6.12 -0.22
CA LEU A 91 -9.52 6.28 0.92
C LEU A 91 -10.46 5.08 1.02
N LEU A 92 -10.29 4.28 2.06
CA LEU A 92 -11.11 3.10 2.33
C LEU A 92 -11.92 3.31 3.59
N ARG A 93 -13.16 2.84 3.60
CA ARG A 93 -13.94 2.73 4.83
C ARG A 93 -13.24 1.78 5.80
N SER A 94 -13.08 2.23 7.04
CA SER A 94 -12.51 1.44 8.11
C SER A 94 -13.47 0.30 8.44
N GLN A 95 -13.02 -0.95 8.24
CA GLN A 95 -13.72 -2.15 8.71
C GLN A 95 -12.90 -2.73 9.86
N ILE A 96 -13.53 -2.83 11.03
CA ILE A 96 -12.91 -3.44 12.21
C ILE A 96 -13.33 -4.89 12.24
N PHE A 97 -12.35 -5.77 12.07
CA PHE A 97 -12.53 -7.20 12.23
C PHE A 97 -11.86 -7.64 13.53
N THR A 98 -12.54 -8.50 14.28
CA THR A 98 -11.95 -9.16 15.44
C THR A 98 -11.19 -10.40 14.98
N GLU A 99 -9.90 -10.48 15.28
CA GLU A 99 -9.09 -11.67 14.99
C GLU A 99 -9.60 -12.84 15.83
N THR A 100 -9.83 -13.99 15.19
CA THR A 100 -10.20 -15.23 15.88
C THR A 100 -9.13 -16.31 15.71
N ASN A 101 -9.39 -17.50 16.25
CA ASN A 101 -8.49 -18.64 16.11
C ASN A 101 -8.45 -19.13 14.65
N CYS A 102 -7.27 -19.58 14.21
CA CYS A 102 -7.11 -20.12 12.87
C CYS A 102 -7.93 -21.40 12.71
N LEU A 103 -8.84 -21.42 11.73
CA LEU A 103 -9.70 -22.56 11.41
C LEU A 103 -8.98 -23.67 10.61
N ARG A 104 -7.69 -23.48 10.25
CA ARG A 104 -6.90 -24.39 9.40
C ARG A 104 -7.56 -24.72 8.04
N CYS A 105 -8.35 -23.79 7.50
CA CYS A 105 -9.09 -23.97 6.25
C CYS A 105 -8.25 -23.92 4.95
N ALA A 106 -6.93 -23.79 5.04
CA ALA A 106 -5.97 -23.71 3.92
C ALA A 106 -6.14 -22.58 2.88
N ARG A 107 -7.22 -21.78 2.89
CA ARG A 107 -7.45 -20.67 1.94
C ARG A 107 -6.27 -19.71 1.74
N CYS A 108 -5.52 -19.44 2.81
CA CYS A 108 -4.35 -18.55 2.76
C CYS A 108 -3.17 -19.15 1.98
N VAL A 109 -3.09 -20.48 1.87
CA VAL A 109 -2.11 -21.21 1.06
C VAL A 109 -2.56 -21.21 -0.40
N ASP A 110 -3.83 -21.56 -0.65
CA ASP A 110 -4.37 -21.69 -2.01
C ASP A 110 -4.30 -20.39 -2.81
N ILE A 111 -4.53 -19.24 -2.16
CA ILE A 111 -4.49 -17.93 -2.81
C ILE A 111 -3.07 -17.35 -2.94
N CYS A 112 -2.06 -17.96 -2.30
CA CYS A 112 -0.73 -17.36 -2.25
C CYS A 112 -0.01 -17.53 -3.60
N PRO A 113 0.34 -16.44 -4.31
CA PRO A 113 1.01 -16.54 -5.61
C PRO A 113 2.44 -17.09 -5.50
N LEU A 114 3.01 -17.10 -4.30
CA LEU A 114 4.36 -17.60 -4.01
C LEU A 114 4.34 -18.98 -3.33
N GLY A 115 3.17 -19.60 -3.15
CA GLY A 115 3.04 -20.92 -2.52
C GLY A 115 3.52 -20.98 -1.06
N LEU A 116 3.45 -19.86 -0.33
CA LEU A 116 3.92 -19.78 1.06
C LEU A 116 2.96 -20.47 2.03
N LEU A 117 3.47 -20.82 3.22
CA LEU A 117 2.70 -21.45 4.30
C LEU A 117 2.67 -20.52 5.53
N PRO A 118 1.75 -19.54 5.59
CA PRO A 118 1.75 -18.52 6.64
C PRO A 118 1.52 -19.05 8.05
N TYR A 119 0.95 -20.25 8.20
CA TYR A 119 0.67 -20.87 9.49
C TYR A 119 1.85 -21.70 10.04
N ARG A 120 2.91 -21.88 9.25
CA ARG A 120 4.15 -22.60 9.63
C ARG A 120 5.41 -21.74 9.50
N ASP A 121 5.23 -20.45 9.27
CA ASP A 121 6.30 -19.47 9.05
C ASP A 121 7.35 -19.87 7.99
N ARG A 122 6.96 -20.70 7.01
CA ARG A 122 7.86 -21.16 5.94
C ARG A 122 7.82 -20.25 4.72
N GLY A 123 9.00 -19.85 4.27
CA GLY A 123 9.18 -18.98 3.10
C GLY A 123 8.67 -17.54 3.31
N LEU A 124 8.36 -17.15 4.55
CA LEU A 124 7.86 -15.79 4.82
C LEU A 124 8.87 -14.69 4.53
N ALA A 125 10.17 -15.03 4.52
CA ALA A 125 11.23 -14.13 4.07
C ALA A 125 11.01 -13.65 2.62
N ASP A 126 10.49 -14.54 1.76
CA ASP A 126 10.26 -14.26 0.33
C ASP A 126 8.89 -13.62 0.06
N CYS A 127 8.06 -13.43 1.10
CA CYS A 127 6.72 -12.87 0.94
C CYS A 127 6.74 -11.45 0.35
N MET A 128 5.99 -11.22 -0.73
CA MET A 128 5.86 -9.89 -1.34
C MET A 128 4.81 -8.98 -0.69
N GLU A 129 4.26 -9.37 0.47
CA GLU A 129 3.35 -8.55 1.29
C GLU A 129 2.08 -8.08 0.56
N CYS A 130 1.54 -8.89 -0.36
CA CYS A 130 0.38 -8.52 -1.17
C CYS A 130 -0.97 -8.57 -0.42
N GLY A 131 -1.07 -9.34 0.66
CA GLY A 131 -2.27 -9.39 1.50
C GLY A 131 -3.46 -10.20 1.05
N LEU A 132 -3.35 -10.94 -0.04
CA LEU A 132 -4.36 -11.93 -0.45
C LEU A 132 -4.72 -12.90 0.68
N CYS A 133 -3.71 -13.41 1.40
CA CYS A 133 -3.89 -14.36 2.49
C CYS A 133 -4.68 -13.77 3.67
N ALA A 134 -4.49 -12.49 3.98
CA ALA A 134 -5.24 -11.79 5.03
C ALA A 134 -6.67 -11.47 4.58
N PHE A 135 -6.83 -11.07 3.31
CA PHE A 135 -8.13 -10.74 2.72
C PHE A 135 -9.09 -11.93 2.70
N VAL A 136 -8.64 -13.12 2.32
CA VAL A 136 -9.51 -14.33 2.24
C VAL A 136 -9.67 -15.06 3.57
N CYS A 137 -8.98 -14.63 4.64
CA CYS A 137 -8.96 -15.34 5.90
C CYS A 137 -10.28 -15.15 6.67
N PRO A 138 -11.09 -16.20 6.90
CA PRO A 138 -12.34 -16.08 7.66
C PRO A 138 -12.10 -15.78 9.15
N ALA A 139 -10.89 -16.02 9.65
CA ALA A 139 -10.49 -15.69 11.02
C ALA A 139 -9.86 -14.28 11.15
N HIS A 140 -9.84 -13.51 10.05
CA HIS A 140 -9.28 -12.15 9.99
C HIS A 140 -7.88 -12.02 10.59
N LYS A 141 -7.02 -13.03 10.36
CA LYS A 141 -5.63 -13.02 10.83
C LYS A 141 -4.86 -11.89 10.13
N TYR A 142 -4.18 -11.05 10.91
CA TYR A 142 -3.28 -9.99 10.40
C TYR A 142 -1.97 -10.56 9.85
N LEU A 143 -2.04 -11.48 8.88
CA LEU A 143 -0.89 -12.23 8.36
C LEU A 143 0.18 -11.31 7.76
N VAL A 144 -0.21 -10.32 6.96
CA VAL A 144 0.74 -9.40 6.30
C VAL A 144 1.47 -8.53 7.31
N GLN A 145 0.75 -8.03 8.31
CA GLN A 145 1.28 -7.17 9.35
C GLN A 145 2.31 -7.94 10.19
N LYS A 146 2.03 -9.20 10.53
CA LYS A 146 2.97 -10.09 11.22
C LYS A 146 4.22 -10.34 10.37
N VAL A 147 4.04 -10.70 9.09
CA VAL A 147 5.16 -10.90 8.16
C VAL A 147 6.04 -9.64 8.03
N ARG A 148 5.42 -8.45 7.93
CA ARG A 148 6.15 -7.17 7.89
C ARG A 148 6.98 -6.96 9.15
N ALA A 149 6.39 -7.19 10.33
CA ALA A 149 7.10 -7.07 11.61
C ALA A 149 8.27 -8.06 11.71
N ASP A 150 8.08 -9.30 11.28
CA ASP A 150 9.12 -10.34 11.29
C ASP A 150 10.29 -9.99 10.37
N LYS A 151 10.00 -9.50 9.15
CA LYS A 151 11.02 -9.06 8.19
C LYS A 151 11.85 -7.90 8.72
N LEU A 152 11.21 -6.91 9.34
CA LEU A 152 11.88 -5.76 9.96
C LEU A 152 12.79 -6.20 11.12
N THR A 153 12.41 -7.23 11.86
CA THR A 153 13.19 -7.76 12.98
C THR A 153 14.41 -8.55 12.47
N ARG A 154 14.26 -9.35 11.41
CA ARG A 154 15.35 -10.15 10.84
C ARG A 154 16.41 -9.32 10.11
N GLN A 155 16.07 -8.15 9.57
CA GLN A 155 17.04 -7.26 8.92
C GLN A 155 18.00 -6.56 9.90
N LYS A 156 17.77 -6.65 11.22
CA LYS A 156 18.62 -6.03 12.25
C LYS A 156 19.68 -6.98 12.83
N ASN A 157 19.64 -8.26 12.47
CA ASN A 157 20.58 -9.31 12.88
C ASN A 157 21.40 -9.78 11.69
#